data_AF-G2ZJV0-F1
#
_entry.id   AF-G2ZJV0-F1
#
_cell.length_a   1.000
_cell.length_b   1.000
_cell.length_c   1.000
_cell.angle_alpha   90.00
_cell.angle_beta   90.00
_cell.angle_gamma   90.00
#
_symmetry.space_group_name_H-M   'P 1'
#
loop_
_entity.id
_entity.type
_entity.pdbx_description
1 polymer ?
#
loop_
_entity_poly.entity_id
_entity_poly.type
_entity_poly.pdbx_seq_one_letter_code
_entity_poly.pdbx_strand_id
1 'polypeptide(L)' 'MCLKLGKTTPATVADHKVAHRGDEALFFDPDNLDSLCKPCHDGAKQQLEKSGTLRGCDVDGIPLDEGHHWNVGRRS' A
#
# COMPACT_ATOMS: atom_id res chain seq x y z
N MET A 1 2.11 -3.25 3.33
CA MET A 1 0.87 -2.84 4.06
C MET A 1 0.76 -3.34 5.50
N CYS A 2 0.96 -4.64 5.82
CA CYS A 2 0.82 -5.15 7.19
C CYS A 2 1.65 -4.40 8.23
N LEU A 3 2.90 -4.07 7.88
CA LEU A 3 3.80 -3.35 8.78
C LEU A 3 3.24 -1.98 9.21
N LYS A 4 2.60 -1.24 8.28
CA LYS A 4 1.93 0.04 8.58
C LYS A 4 0.75 -0.14 9.54
N LEU A 5 0.16 -1.33 9.60
CA LEU A 5 -0.89 -1.70 10.55
C LEU A 5 -0.35 -2.25 11.88
N GLY A 6 0.98 -2.22 12.11
CA GLY A 6 1.63 -2.85 13.25
C GLY A 6 1.56 -4.38 13.25
N LYS A 7 1.31 -4.99 12.09
CA LYS A 7 1.21 -6.45 11.93
C LYS A 7 2.40 -6.97 11.13
N THR A 8 2.96 -8.09 11.56
CA THR A 8 3.96 -8.83 10.77
C THR A 8 3.30 -10.10 10.26
N THR A 9 3.21 -10.24 8.94
CA THR A 9 2.62 -11.41 8.28
C THR A 9 3.49 -11.78 7.09
N PRO A 10 3.78 -13.07 6.85
CA PRO A 10 4.52 -13.48 5.67
C PRO A 10 3.87 -12.95 4.40
N ALA A 11 4.68 -12.36 3.53
CA ALA A 11 4.25 -12.01 2.19
C ALA A 11 4.14 -13.29 1.35
N THR A 12 3.08 -13.38 0.54
CA THR A 12 2.83 -14.52 -0.35
C THR A 12 2.57 -14.08 -1.78
N VAL A 13 2.53 -12.76 -2.03
CA VAL A 13 2.24 -12.15 -3.32
C VAL A 13 3.20 -10.98 -3.53
N ALA A 14 3.81 -10.92 -4.71
CA ALA A 14 4.51 -9.74 -5.20
C ALA A 14 3.53 -8.91 -6.05
N ASP A 15 3.38 -7.63 -5.71
CA ASP A 15 2.45 -6.70 -6.33
C ASP A 15 3.22 -5.54 -6.98
N HIS A 16 2.77 -5.09 -8.14
CA HIS A 16 3.36 -3.92 -8.78
C HIS A 16 2.76 -2.62 -8.20
N LYS A 17 3.61 -1.76 -7.65
CA LYS A 17 3.21 -0.44 -7.13
C LYS A 17 2.58 0.41 -8.22
N VAL A 18 3.22 0.44 -9.39
CA VAL A 18 2.72 1.03 -10.64
C VAL A 18 2.41 -0.10 -11.62
N ALA A 19 1.17 -0.12 -12.13
CA ALA A 19 0.77 -1.10 -13.13
C ALA A 19 1.67 -1.01 -14.38
N HIS A 20 2.36 -2.11 -14.70
CA HIS A 20 3.35 -2.15 -15.77
C HIS A 20 2.76 -2.00 -17.18
N ARG A 21 1.49 -2.37 -17.42
CA ARG A 21 0.78 -2.22 -18.73
C ARG A 21 1.54 -2.75 -19.96
N GLY A 22 2.34 -3.79 -19.77
CA GLY A 22 3.18 -4.39 -20.83
C GLY A 22 4.60 -3.83 -20.93
N ASP A 23 4.97 -2.84 -20.11
CA ASP A 23 6.36 -2.39 -19.97
C ASP A 23 7.16 -3.39 -19.13
N GLU A 24 8.13 -4.06 -19.75
CA GLU A 24 8.98 -5.05 -19.09
C GLU A 24 9.93 -4.42 -18.07
N ALA A 25 10.37 -3.17 -18.27
CA ALA A 25 11.23 -2.49 -17.31
C ALA A 25 10.47 -2.29 -16.00
N LEU A 26 9.22 -1.83 -16.06
CA LEU A 26 8.35 -1.74 -14.87
C LEU A 26 7.97 -3.11 -14.30
N PHE A 27 7.88 -4.14 -15.13
CA PHE A 27 7.53 -5.48 -14.67
C PHE A 27 8.63 -6.10 -13.80
N PHE A 28 9.89 -5.90 -14.18
CA PHE A 28 11.07 -6.45 -13.49
C PHE A 28 11.75 -5.48 -12.52
N ASP A 29 11.31 -4.22 -12.46
CA ASP A 29 11.88 -3.22 -11.56
C ASP A 29 11.66 -3.63 -10.08
N PRO A 30 12.73 -3.92 -9.32
CA PRO A 30 12.61 -4.29 -7.92
C PRO A 30 12.01 -3.16 -7.06
N ASP A 31 12.21 -1.90 -7.45
CA ASP A 31 11.63 -0.75 -6.74
C ASP A 31 10.13 -0.61 -7.04
N ASN A 32 9.65 -1.20 -8.14
CA ASN A 32 8.23 -1.27 -8.47
C ASN A 32 7.51 -2.45 -7.81
N LEU A 33 8.22 -3.41 -7.21
CA LEU A 33 7.61 -4.55 -6.53
C LEU A 33 7.36 -4.25 -5.04
N ASP A 34 6.19 -4.64 -4.53
CA ASP A 34 5.84 -4.63 -3.11
C ASP A 34 5.48 -6.05 -2.63
N SER A 35 5.92 -6.40 -1.42
CA SER A 35 5.69 -7.71 -0.82
C SER A 35 4.46 -7.67 0.07
N LEU A 36 3.38 -8.30 -0.37
CA LEU A 36 2.09 -8.26 0.30
C LEU A 36 1.63 -9.66 0.75
N CYS A 37 0.94 -9.70 1.89
CA CYS A 37 0.15 -10.87 2.24
C CYS A 37 -1.13 -10.88 1.40
N LYS A 38 -1.68 -12.07 1.14
CA LYS A 38 -2.89 -12.22 0.33
C LYS A 38 -4.08 -11.35 0.79
N PRO A 39 -4.41 -11.24 2.09
CA PRO A 39 -5.48 -10.35 2.54
C PRO A 39 -5.26 -8.86 2.22
N CYS A 40 -4.02 -8.36 2.35
CA CYS A 40 -3.72 -6.96 2.03
C CYS A 40 -3.71 -6.71 0.53
N HIS A 41 -3.20 -7.65 -0.26
CA HIS A 41 -3.24 -7.60 -1.72
C HIS A 41 -4.69 -7.58 -2.24
N ASP A 42 -5.52 -8.54 -1.80
CA ASP A 42 -6.88 -8.70 -2.32
C ASP A 42 -7.84 -7.61 -1.78
N GLY A 43 -7.56 -7.02 -0.63
CA GLY A 43 -8.41 -6.02 0.02
C GLY A 43 -7.88 -4.60 -0.10
N ALA A 44 -6.91 -4.24 0.73
CA ALA A 44 -6.44 -2.87 0.91
C ALA A 44 -5.78 -2.30 -0.36
N LYS A 45 -4.97 -3.10 -1.05
CA LYS A 45 -4.38 -2.69 -2.35
C LYS A 45 -5.46 -2.52 -3.41
N GLN A 46 -6.35 -3.50 -3.60
CA GLN A 46 -7.46 -3.34 -4.55
C GLN A 46 -8.32 -2.10 -4.28
N GLN A 47 -8.56 -1.78 -3.01
CA GLN A 47 -9.30 -0.58 -2.64
C GLN A 47 -8.54 0.68 -3.02
N LEU A 48 -7.24 0.76 -2.66
CA LEU A 48 -6.38 1.88 -3.01
C LEU A 48 -6.37 2.14 -4.52
N GLU A 49 -6.23 1.09 -5.33
CA GLU A 49 -6.26 1.21 -6.80
C GLU A 49 -7.60 1.76 -7.33
N LYS A 50 -8.72 1.41 -6.68
CA LYS A 50 -10.06 1.86 -7.10
C LYS A 50 -10.40 3.26 -6.64
N SER A 51 -10.04 3.63 -5.41
CA SER A 51 -10.50 4.86 -4.76
C SER A 51 -9.41 5.90 -4.55
N GLY A 52 -8.14 5.57 -4.85
CA GLY A 52 -6.98 6.44 -4.57
C GLY A 52 -6.76 6.71 -3.08
N THR A 53 -7.45 6.00 -2.19
CA THR A 53 -7.48 6.27 -0.75
C THR A 53 -7.36 4.97 0.05
N LEU A 54 -6.50 4.97 1.06
CA LEU A 54 -6.39 3.86 2.01
C LEU A 54 -7.31 4.09 3.21
N ARG A 55 -8.20 3.13 3.48
CA ARG A 55 -9.03 3.17 4.70
C ARG A 55 -8.27 2.54 5.87
N GLY A 56 -8.56 3.05 7.06
CA GLY A 56 -8.02 2.54 8.32
C GLY A 56 -6.97 3.47 8.94
N CYS A 57 -6.54 3.10 10.14
CA CYS A 57 -5.52 3.80 10.90
C CYS A 57 -4.38 2.84 11.28
N ASP A 58 -3.21 3.39 11.55
CA ASP A 58 -2.10 2.66 12.16
C ASP A 58 -2.33 2.44 13.67
N VAL A 59 -1.31 1.92 14.36
CA VAL A 59 -1.35 1.61 15.79
C VAL A 59 -1.48 2.85 16.68
N ASP A 60 -1.09 4.01 16.19
CA ASP A 60 -1.20 5.30 16.89
C ASP A 60 -2.52 6.02 16.58
N GLY A 61 -3.40 5.37 15.79
CA GLY A 61 -4.69 5.93 15.38
C GLY A 61 -4.59 6.93 14.23
N ILE A 62 -3.43 7.04 13.56
CA ILE A 62 -3.21 7.96 12.44
C ILE A 62 -3.72 7.32 11.14
N PRO A 63 -4.49 8.05 10.31
CA PRO A 63 -4.99 7.52 9.04
C PRO A 63 -3.87 7.04 8.12
N LEU A 64 -4.05 5.85 7.52
CA LEU A 64 -3.07 5.25 6.61
C LEU A 64 -2.97 5.98 5.26
N ASP A 65 -3.99 6.73 4.89
CA ASP A 65 -4.00 7.56 3.69
C ASP A 65 -3.16 8.83 3.92
N GLU A 66 -2.02 8.92 3.23
CA GLU A 66 -1.10 10.06 3.34
C GLU A 66 -1.75 11.39 2.91
N GLY A 67 -2.75 11.33 2.02
CA GLY A 67 -3.54 12.48 1.59
C GLY A 67 -4.59 12.97 2.59
N HIS A 68 -4.80 12.24 3.70
CA HIS A 68 -5.84 12.59 4.68
C HIS A 68 -5.55 13.94 5.34
N HIS A 69 -6.58 14.78 5.56
CA HIS A 69 -6.43 16.13 6.12
C HIS A 69 -5.68 16.18 7.48
N TRP A 70 -5.74 15.08 8.23
CA TRP A 70 -5.00 14.88 9.48
C TRP A 70 -3.48 14.73 9.31
N ASN A 71 -3.03 14.29 8.12
CA ASN A 71 -1.62 14.11 7.75
C ASN A 71 -1.03 15.36 7.07
N VAL A 72 -1.83 16.07 6.27
CA VAL A 72 -1.35 17.25 5.51
C VAL A 72 -1.16 18.52 6.35
N GLY A 73 -1.69 18.57 7.58
CA GLY A 73 -1.56 19.71 8.49
C GLY A 73 -0.45 19.60 9.55
N ARG A 74 0.31 18.50 9.61
CA ARG A 74 1.31 18.19 10.66
C ARG A 74 2.77 18.22 10.17
N ARG A 75 3.09 18.88 9.06
CA ARG A 75 4.49 19.12 8.68
C ARG A 75 5.08 20.21 9.59
N SER A 76 5.71 19.79 10.68
CA SER A 76 6.68 20.61 11.44
C SER A 76 8.03 20.60 10.75
#